data_AF-A0A954N111-F1
#
_entry.id   AF-A0A954N111-F1
#
_cell.length_a   1.000
_cell.length_b   1.000
_cell.length_c   1.000
_cell.angle_alpha   90.00
_cell.angle_beta   90.00
_cell.angle_gamma   90.00
#
_symmetry.space_group_name_H-M   'P 1'
#
loop_
_entity.id
_entity.type
_entity.pdbx_description
1 polymer ?
#
loop_
_entity_poly.entity_id
_entity_poly.type
_entity_poly.pdbx_seq_one_letter_code
_entity_poly.pdbx_strand_id
1 'polypeptide(L)'
;MARRLDQQIPVDKDRLVEIYLTAAQIFHQQGFDATSMSDIAEGVNLTKAGLYYYISSKEELLNAIMDYAMTLLQDRVVTPSASIEDPQERLEFCIEEHSRLVMGDAKVLSILTDEMAGLSQ
;
A
#
# COMPACT_ATOMS: atom_id res chain seq x y z
N MET A 1 -34.65 -23.36 -1.58
CA MET A 1 -34.21 -22.17 -0.81
C MET A 1 -32.81 -22.43 -0.25
N ALA A 2 -31.75 -22.17 -1.02
CA ALA A 2 -30.37 -22.14 -0.52
C ALA A 2 -29.53 -21.22 -1.40
N ARG A 3 -29.19 -20.07 -0.80
CA ARG A 3 -28.06 -19.15 -0.99
C ARG A 3 -27.50 -18.96 -2.41
N ARG A 4 -27.88 -17.81 -3.00
CA ARG A 4 -27.03 -17.02 -3.90
C ARG A 4 -25.88 -16.41 -3.07
N LEU A 5 -24.68 -16.96 -3.16
CA LEU A 5 -23.46 -16.35 -2.60
C LEU A 5 -22.26 -16.53 -3.54
N ASP A 6 -22.46 -16.40 -4.85
CA ASP A 6 -21.37 -16.26 -5.84
C ASP A 6 -21.47 -14.92 -6.59
N GLN A 7 -22.04 -13.90 -5.95
CA GLN A 7 -21.87 -12.53 -6.43
C GLN A 7 -20.57 -11.99 -5.85
N GLN A 8 -19.47 -12.27 -6.54
CA GLN A 8 -18.23 -11.55 -6.39
C GLN A 8 -18.48 -10.14 -6.94
N ILE A 9 -19.10 -9.29 -6.10
CA ILE A 9 -19.32 -7.88 -6.38
C ILE A 9 -17.94 -7.26 -6.58
N PRO A 10 -17.68 -6.53 -7.68
CA PRO A 10 -16.38 -5.95 -7.95
C PRO A 10 -15.97 -5.06 -6.78
N VAL A 11 -14.86 -5.40 -6.12
CA VAL A 11 -14.29 -4.54 -5.09
C VAL A 11 -13.83 -3.26 -5.78
N ASP A 12 -14.32 -2.13 -5.29
CA ASP A 12 -13.94 -0.80 -5.79
C ASP A 12 -12.44 -0.59 -5.54
N LYS A 13 -11.66 -0.56 -6.62
CA LYS A 13 -10.20 -0.43 -6.57
C LYS A 13 -9.76 0.92 -6.01
N ASP A 14 -10.48 2.00 -6.31
CA ASP A 14 -10.13 3.33 -5.83
C ASP A 14 -10.31 3.39 -4.32
N ARG A 15 -11.35 2.73 -3.81
CA ARG A 15 -11.60 2.60 -2.37
C ARG A 15 -10.54 1.77 -1.66
N LEU A 16 -10.08 0.68 -2.26
CA LEU A 16 -8.97 -0.11 -1.72
C LEU A 16 -7.69 0.72 -1.64
N VAL A 17 -7.37 1.49 -2.68
CA VAL A 17 -6.20 2.38 -2.66
C VAL A 17 -6.32 3.40 -1.52
N GLU A 18 -7.47 4.03 -1.34
CA GLU A 18 -7.70 4.95 -0.20
C GLU A 18 -7.46 4.27 1.16
N ILE A 19 -7.94 3.02 1.32
CA ILE A 19 -7.68 2.21 2.51
C ILE A 19 -6.18 1.98 2.71
N TYR A 20 -5.45 1.61 1.66
CA TYR A 20 -4.02 1.38 1.72
C TYR A 20 -3.24 2.64 2.10
N LEU A 21 -3.54 3.77 1.44
CA LEU A 21 -2.87 5.05 1.71
C LEU A 21 -3.11 5.50 3.16
N THR A 22 -4.35 5.39 3.64
CA THR A 22 -4.72 5.85 4.98
C THR A 22 -4.16 4.94 6.07
N ALA A 23 -4.32 3.62 5.92
CA ALA A 23 -3.74 2.65 6.82
C ALA A 23 -2.22 2.80 6.87
N ALA A 24 -1.57 3.04 5.73
CA ALA A 24 -0.13 3.22 5.68
C ALA A 24 0.34 4.42 6.52
N GLN A 25 -0.39 5.53 6.42
CA GLN A 25 -0.11 6.73 7.23
C GLN A 25 -0.31 6.48 8.72
N ILE A 26 -1.35 5.73 9.09
CA ILE A 26 -1.64 5.41 10.49
C ILE A 26 -0.56 4.49 11.07
N PHE A 27 -0.16 3.44 10.34
CA PHE A 27 0.94 2.56 10.74
C PHE A 27 2.26 3.33 10.91
N HIS A 28 2.57 4.26 10.00
CA HIS A 28 3.76 5.11 10.13
C HIS A 28 3.70 6.03 11.37
N GLN A 29 2.54 6.59 11.70
CA GLN A 29 2.40 7.53 12.82
C GLN A 29 2.36 6.85 14.20
N GLN A 30 1.74 5.67 14.29
CA GLN A 30 1.43 5.02 15.56
C GLN A 30 2.20 3.71 15.78
N GLY A 31 2.78 3.15 14.72
CA GLY A 31 3.33 1.80 14.67
C GLY A 31 2.27 0.76 14.32
N PHE A 32 2.70 -0.30 13.64
CA PHE A 32 1.83 -1.41 13.24
C PHE A 32 1.13 -2.05 14.44
N ASP A 33 1.88 -2.40 15.50
CA ASP A 33 1.34 -3.12 16.67
C ASP A 33 0.30 -2.31 17.45
N ALA A 34 0.52 -1.00 17.60
CA ALA A 34 -0.38 -0.11 18.33
C ALA A 34 -1.65 0.24 17.55
N THR A 35 -1.67 0.02 16.23
CA THR A 35 -2.83 0.31 15.38
C THR A 35 -3.85 -0.84 15.42
N SER A 36 -5.13 -0.49 15.58
CA SER A 36 -6.25 -1.44 15.49
C SER A 36 -7.05 -1.30 14.19
N MET A 37 -7.81 -2.34 13.83
CA MET A 37 -8.76 -2.27 12.71
C MET A 37 -9.86 -1.20 12.90
N SER A 38 -10.12 -0.77 14.14
CA SER A 38 -11.08 0.31 14.39
C SER A 38 -10.49 1.67 14.02
N ASP A 39 -9.23 1.93 14.36
CA ASP A 39 -8.54 3.19 14.04
C ASP A 39 -8.45 3.40 12.52
N ILE A 40 -8.20 2.31 11.79
CA ILE A 40 -8.16 2.33 10.32
C ILE A 40 -9.54 2.63 9.75
N ALA A 41 -10.59 1.97 10.26
CA ALA A 41 -11.96 2.19 9.80
C ALA A 41 -12.40 3.65 10.01
N GLU A 42 -12.05 4.23 11.16
CA GLU A 42 -12.27 5.65 11.44
C GLU A 42 -11.51 6.55 10.46
N GLY A 43 -10.23 6.25 10.20
CA GLY A 43 -9.39 7.00 9.27
C GLY A 43 -9.97 7.08 7.84
N VAL A 44 -10.66 6.03 7.38
CA VAL A 44 -11.29 5.99 6.06
C VAL A 44 -12.80 6.27 6.08
N ASN A 45 -13.36 6.72 7.20
CA ASN A 45 -14.80 6.97 7.37
C ASN A 45 -15.68 5.74 7.04
N LEU A 46 -15.27 4.55 7.49
CA LEU A 46 -16.05 3.32 7.43
C LEU A 46 -16.45 2.85 8.83
N THR A 47 -17.51 2.04 8.89
CA THR A 47 -17.72 1.20 10.06
C THR A 47 -16.70 0.06 10.06
N LYS A 48 -16.40 -0.50 11.24
CA LYS A 48 -15.53 -1.67 11.35
C LYS A 48 -16.01 -2.84 10.47
N ALA A 49 -17.32 -3.10 10.44
CA ALA A 49 -17.91 -4.12 9.57
C ALA A 49 -17.75 -3.78 8.08
N GLY A 50 -17.85 -2.49 7.73
CA GLY A 50 -17.59 -1.99 6.37
C GLY A 50 -16.13 -2.16 5.95
N LEU A 51 -15.16 -1.95 6.84
CA LEU A 51 -13.75 -2.21 6.55
C LEU A 51 -13.49 -3.71 6.34
N TYR A 52 -14.09 -4.58 7.17
CA TYR A 52 -13.97 -6.04 7.03
C TYR A 52 -14.56 -6.60 5.73
N TYR A 53 -15.36 -5.84 5.00
CA TYR A 53 -15.78 -6.20 3.65
C TYR A 53 -14.62 -6.16 2.64
N TYR A 54 -13.65 -5.26 2.86
CA TYR A 54 -12.49 -5.09 1.98
C TYR A 54 -11.29 -5.93 2.43
N ILE A 55 -11.03 -5.99 3.74
CA ILE A 55 -9.80 -6.58 4.29
C ILE A 55 -10.11 -7.35 5.58
N SER A 56 -9.62 -8.58 5.69
CA SER A 56 -10.00 -9.50 6.76
C SER A 56 -9.15 -9.34 8.03
N SER A 57 -7.94 -8.77 7.94
CA SER A 57 -7.03 -8.60 9.08
C SER A 57 -6.02 -7.46 8.88
N LYS A 58 -5.34 -7.07 9.97
CA LYS A 58 -4.30 -6.04 9.95
C LYS A 58 -3.06 -6.49 9.16
N GLU A 59 -2.73 -7.78 9.27
CA GLU A 59 -1.63 -8.44 8.58
C GLU A 59 -1.92 -8.55 7.07
N GLU A 60 -3.15 -8.90 6.69
CA GLU A 60 -3.58 -8.90 5.29
C GLU A 60 -3.52 -7.49 4.70
N LEU A 61 -3.93 -6.48 5.46
CA LEU A 61 -3.83 -5.08 5.05
C LEU A 61 -2.38 -4.68 4.78
N LEU A 62 -1.45 -5.01 5.69
CA LEU A 62 -0.04 -4.71 5.51
C LEU A 62 0.52 -5.40 4.26
N ASN A 63 0.22 -6.68 4.04
CA ASN A 63 0.63 -7.40 2.84
C ASN A 63 0.09 -6.73 1.57
N ALA A 64 -1.18 -6.35 1.55
CA ALA A 64 -1.79 -5.66 0.41
C ALA A 64 -1.16 -4.29 0.13
N ILE A 65 -0.80 -3.54 1.18
CA ILE A 65 -0.06 -2.28 1.09
C ILE A 65 1.32 -2.52 0.49
N MET A 66 2.05 -3.55 0.92
CA MET A 66 3.37 -3.89 0.38
C MET A 66 3.30 -4.30 -1.10
N ASP A 67 2.34 -5.14 -1.48
CA ASP A 67 2.13 -5.55 -2.87
C ASP A 67 1.79 -4.35 -3.76
N TYR A 68 0.96 -3.43 -3.25
CA TYR A 68 0.63 -2.19 -3.95
C TYR A 68 1.87 -1.30 -4.11
N ALA A 69 2.69 -1.15 -3.08
CA ALA A 69 3.95 -0.39 -3.16
C ALA A 69 4.92 -0.98 -4.19
N MET A 70 5.08 -2.30 -4.23
CA MET A 70 5.92 -2.99 -5.21
C MET A 70 5.39 -2.84 -6.63
N THR A 71 4.07 -2.87 -6.80
CA THR A 71 3.43 -2.60 -8.11
C THR A 71 3.73 -1.18 -8.57
N LEU A 72 3.63 -0.18 -7.68
CA LEU A 72 3.98 1.21 -8.01
C LEU A 72 5.46 1.36 -8.40
N LEU A 73 6.36 0.70 -7.68
CA LEU A 73 7.79 0.71 -8.00
C LEU A 73 8.06 0.07 -9.37
N GLN A 74 7.42 -1.08 -9.63
CA GLN A 74 7.53 -1.78 -10.89
C GLN A 74 7.04 -0.91 -12.05
N ASP A 75 5.86 -0.30 -11.92
CA ASP A 75 5.21 0.44 -13.00
C ASP A 75 5.87 1.79 -13.29
N ARG A 76 6.38 2.47 -12.26
CA ARG A 76 6.95 3.82 -12.41
C ARG A 76 8.45 3.86 -12.58
N VAL A 77 9.16 2.84 -12.11
CA VAL A 77 10.64 2.82 -12.11
C VAL A 77 11.15 1.69 -12.97
N VAL A 78 10.85 0.44 -12.60
CA VAL A 78 11.50 -0.73 -13.21
C VAL A 78 11.11 -0.89 -14.68
N THR A 79 9.82 -0.94 -14.99
CA THR A 79 9.33 -1.17 -16.35
C THR A 79 9.77 -0.04 -17.31
N PRO A 80 9.61 1.26 -16.99
CA PRO A 80 10.07 2.32 -17.88
C PRO A 80 11.59 2.39 -18.05
N SER A 81 12.36 2.03 -17.02
CA SER A 81 13.83 2.02 -17.10
C SER A 81 14.36 0.99 -18.11
N ALA A 82 13.62 -0.09 -18.36
CA ALA A 82 14.05 -1.18 -19.24
C ALA A 82 14.22 -0.75 -20.70
N SER A 83 13.54 0.31 -21.13
CA SER A 83 13.66 0.87 -22.48
C SER A 83 14.81 1.89 -22.64
N ILE A 84 15.53 2.22 -21.56
CA ILE A 84 16.65 3.16 -21.60
C ILE A 84 17.94 2.39 -21.92
N GLU A 85 18.55 2.72 -23.06
CA GLU A 85 19.74 2.03 -23.59
C GLU A 85 21.02 2.45 -22.86
N ASP A 86 21.20 3.74 -22.62
CA ASP A 86 22.39 4.25 -21.93
C ASP A 86 22.33 3.87 -20.44
N PRO A 87 23.35 3.16 -19.90
CA PRO A 87 23.32 2.71 -18.51
C PRO A 87 23.35 3.85 -17.48
N GLN A 88 23.98 4.97 -17.80
CA GLN A 88 24.04 6.13 -16.90
C GLN A 88 22.68 6.82 -16.88
N GLU A 89 22.09 7.11 -18.03
CA GLU A 89 20.73 7.67 -18.12
C GLU A 89 19.71 6.76 -17.44
N ARG A 90 19.84 5.43 -17.59
CA ARG A 90 18.95 4.47 -16.92
C ARG A 90 19.09 4.53 -15.40
N LEU A 91 20.31 4.64 -14.89
CA LEU A 91 20.55 4.75 -13.45
C LEU A 91 20.01 6.08 -12.91
N GLU A 92 20.26 7.19 -13.60
CA GLU A 92 19.75 8.52 -13.25
C GLU A 92 18.22 8.50 -13.19
N PHE A 93 17.55 7.97 -14.22
CA PHE A 93 16.09 7.78 -14.24
C PHE A 93 15.59 6.96 -13.05
N CYS A 94 16.22 5.80 -12.78
CA CYS A 94 15.83 4.95 -11.66
C CYS A 94 15.92 5.67 -10.32
N ILE A 95 17.01 6.43 -10.09
CA ILE A 95 17.22 7.19 -8.86
C ILE A 95 16.15 8.29 -8.74
N GLU A 96 15.93 9.06 -9.79
CA GLU A 96 14.97 10.17 -9.78
C GLU A 96 13.53 9.70 -9.54
N GLU A 97 13.06 8.70 -10.28
CA GLU A 97 11.69 8.21 -10.11
C GLU A 97 11.48 7.46 -8.80
N HIS A 98 12.48 6.69 -8.34
CA HIS A 98 12.41 6.07 -7.01
C HIS A 98 12.38 7.13 -5.90
N SER A 99 13.23 8.15 -6.00
CA SER A 99 13.28 9.25 -5.03
C SER A 99 11.94 10.01 -5.01
N ARG A 100 11.35 10.28 -6.17
CA ARG A 100 10.02 10.91 -6.28
C ARG A 100 8.92 10.06 -5.68
N LEU A 101 9.00 8.74 -5.83
CA LEU A 101 8.05 7.80 -5.23
C LEU A 101 8.11 7.79 -3.70
N VAL A 102 9.31 7.77 -3.12
CA VAL A 102 9.52 7.72 -1.67
C VAL A 102 9.26 9.06 -1.00
N MET A 103 9.62 10.18 -1.65
CA MET A 103 9.44 11.53 -1.09
C MET A 103 8.08 12.16 -1.39
N GLY A 104 7.28 11.55 -2.28
CA GLY A 104 5.97 12.05 -2.66
C GLY A 104 4.89 11.78 -1.61
N ASP A 105 3.68 12.28 -1.87
CA ASP A 105 2.52 12.11 -0.98
C ASP A 105 2.06 10.64 -0.83
N ALA A 106 2.56 9.75 -1.69
CA ALA A 106 2.34 8.30 -1.62
C ALA A 106 3.20 7.66 -0.51
N LYS A 107 2.85 7.95 0.75
CA LYS A 107 3.47 7.42 1.99
C LYS A 107 3.33 5.90 2.18
N VAL A 108 2.96 5.15 1.14
CA VAL A 108 2.89 3.68 1.14
C VAL A 108 4.31 3.11 1.20
N LEU A 109 5.25 3.73 0.49
CA LEU A 109 6.64 3.27 0.44
C LEU A 109 7.43 3.60 1.71
N SER A 110 7.00 4.58 2.53
CA SER A 110 7.70 4.90 3.79
C SER A 110 7.55 3.80 4.84
N ILE A 111 6.51 2.98 4.77
CA ILE A 111 6.40 1.79 5.64
C ILE A 111 7.56 0.83 5.40
N LEU A 112 7.94 0.62 4.14
CA LEU A 112 9.04 -0.30 3.81
C LEU A 112 10.37 0.20 4.36
N THR A 113 10.58 1.52 4.44
CA THR A 113 11.82 2.08 5.00
C THR A 113 11.85 2.04 6.53
N ASP A 114 10.68 2.21 7.18
CA ASP A 114 10.60 2.28 8.64
C ASP A 114 10.44 0.90 9.30
N GLU A 115 9.71 -0.04 8.69
CA GLU A 115 9.54 -1.40 9.24
C GLU A 115 10.79 -2.28 9.04
N MET A 116 11.60 -2.05 7.99
CA MET A 116 12.89 -2.72 7.88
C MET A 116 13.82 -2.40 9.06
N ALA A 117 13.71 -1.20 9.64
CA ALA A 117 14.42 -0.86 10.87
C ALA A 117 13.84 -1.56 12.11
N GLY A 118 12.53 -1.84 12.12
CA GLY A 118 11.83 -2.55 13.20
C GLY A 118 12.06 -4.06 13.23
N LEU A 119 12.32 -4.70 12.08
CA LEU A 119 12.63 -6.13 11.97
C LEU A 119 14.07 -6.50 12.35
N SER A 120 14.87 -5.52 12.77
CA SER A 120 16.28 -5.67 13.14
C SER A 120 16.52 -5.75 14.66
N GLN A 121 15.47 -5.75 15.49
CA GLN A 121 15.58 -5.77 16.96
C GLN A 121 14.95 -7.01 17.60
#